data_AF-A0A925MEQ6-F1
#
_entry.id   AF-A0A925MEQ6-F1
#
_cell.length_a   1.000
_cell.length_b   1.000
_cell.length_c   1.000
_cell.angle_alpha   90.00
_cell.angle_beta   90.00
_cell.angle_gamma   90.00
#
_symmetry.space_group_name_H-M   'P 1'
#
loop_
_entity.id
_entity.type
_entity.pdbx_description
1 polymer ?
#
loop_
_entity_poly.entity_id
_entity_poly.type
_entity_poly.pdbx_seq_one_letter_code
_entity_poly.pdbx_strand_id
1 'polypeptide(L)'
;MTKTLRFLAFAAAVLLSACGGGSLPSEEGNLRLVNATSDFASLDLFQTNSALITGVTPLSASGFAGLKNGGYSIDVRVTGSGTALVTSTVSLAKKDYQTVVAYSNAGSLALQVLSDKEGDPSSGNAKVRIFNAASGDTGGLDVYLTTAECSTIANSGSAPFAANLSGLQSTFTQVTASTTPYHVCVTTPGDKTELRLDIPLLTLSNQRIVTIVLSRSAGGFLVNGMTIDQQGTVAQTVGGSARLRVAASLSPPVPVDVTVNDKPLAAGLSTPNVAPYVVVPAGPLTIKINGIAYNPATPLNLAAGNDATLLLTGTTPTVTLIPDNNTTSTSSTRPVKIRLVNGLNGSNGAATLTVDNGVIGSAEVGKASEYSFLQTSAALARVEARSGTVSLFSTTGVTFSAGRVYTVFLLGDATAAPNAGLLIADR
;
A
#
# COMPACT_ATOMS: atom_id res chain seq x y z
N MET A 1 1.70 25.57 57.84
CA MET A 1 0.25 25.28 57.90
C MET A 1 -0.22 24.91 56.50
N THR A 2 -0.39 23.60 56.33
CA THR A 2 -1.04 22.83 55.25
C THR A 2 -1.69 23.58 54.08
N LYS A 3 -1.12 23.43 52.87
CA LYS A 3 -1.84 23.60 51.59
C LYS A 3 -2.30 22.24 51.08
N THR A 4 -3.60 22.10 50.95
CA THR A 4 -4.33 20.89 50.55
C THR A 4 -4.12 20.62 49.05
N LEU A 5 -3.55 19.45 48.72
CA LEU A 5 -3.39 18.97 47.35
C LEU A 5 -4.68 18.24 46.93
N ARG A 6 -5.44 18.79 45.98
CA ARG A 6 -6.58 18.11 45.37
C ARG A 6 -6.10 17.24 44.22
N PHE A 7 -6.11 15.92 44.42
CA PHE A 7 -5.96 14.94 43.34
C PHE A 7 -7.26 14.91 42.53
N LEU A 8 -7.17 15.24 41.24
CA LEU A 8 -8.24 15.03 40.26
C LEU A 8 -7.96 13.68 39.57
N ALA A 9 -8.69 12.65 39.95
CA ALA A 9 -8.62 11.34 39.30
C ALA A 9 -9.39 11.39 37.98
N PHE A 10 -8.66 11.34 36.86
CA PHE A 10 -9.23 11.22 35.52
C PHE A 10 -9.50 9.74 35.25
N ALA A 11 -10.76 9.31 35.40
CA ALA A 11 -11.18 7.96 35.04
C ALA A 11 -11.27 7.87 33.50
N ALA A 12 -10.27 7.23 32.87
CA ALA A 12 -10.32 6.88 31.46
C ALA A 12 -11.32 5.72 31.27
N ALA A 13 -12.49 6.03 30.73
CA ALA A 13 -13.44 5.03 30.27
C ALA A 13 -12.88 4.35 29.01
N VAL A 14 -12.30 3.16 29.19
CA VAL A 14 -11.94 2.27 28.08
C VAL A 14 -13.24 1.69 27.54
N LEU A 15 -13.69 2.18 26.39
CA LEU A 15 -14.75 1.55 25.60
C LEU A 15 -14.19 0.25 25.03
N LEU A 16 -14.40 -0.87 25.73
CA LEU A 16 -14.34 -2.17 25.08
C LEU A 16 -15.48 -2.21 24.06
N SER A 17 -15.15 -2.16 22.77
CA SER A 17 -16.02 -2.67 21.72
C SER A 17 -16.21 -4.16 21.97
N ALA A 18 -17.30 -4.49 22.68
CA ALA A 18 -17.69 -5.85 22.94
C ALA A 18 -17.93 -6.56 21.59
N CYS A 19 -17.05 -7.49 21.26
CA CYS A 19 -17.28 -8.50 20.24
C CYS A 19 -18.53 -9.29 20.66
N GLY A 20 -19.63 -9.12 19.93
CA GLY A 20 -20.88 -9.82 20.18
C GLY A 20 -20.74 -11.31 19.90
N GLY A 21 -20.26 -12.07 20.88
CA GLY A 21 -20.33 -13.53 20.91
C GLY A 21 -21.73 -14.01 21.30
N GLY A 22 -22.72 -13.78 20.44
CA GLY A 22 -24.01 -14.46 20.54
C GLY A 22 -23.87 -15.87 19.98
N SER A 23 -24.30 -16.89 20.71
CA SER A 23 -24.40 -18.24 20.18
C SER A 23 -25.36 -18.23 18.98
N LEU A 24 -24.82 -18.41 17.77
CA LEU A 24 -25.60 -18.41 16.55
C LEU A 24 -26.47 -19.68 16.49
N PRO A 25 -27.74 -19.59 16.04
CA PRO A 25 -28.63 -20.75 15.96
C PRO A 25 -28.00 -21.90 15.16
N SER A 26 -28.12 -23.15 15.65
CA SER A 26 -27.48 -24.35 15.06
C SER A 26 -27.91 -24.69 13.63
N GLU A 27 -28.94 -24.01 13.12
CA GLU A 27 -29.56 -24.23 11.81
C GLU A 27 -29.17 -23.17 10.77
N GLU A 28 -28.33 -22.20 11.14
CA GLU A 28 -27.86 -21.12 10.26
C GLU A 28 -26.47 -21.41 9.70
N GLY A 29 -26.17 -20.83 8.54
CA GLY A 29 -24.81 -20.63 8.06
C GLY A 29 -24.32 -19.23 8.43
N ASN A 30 -23.00 -19.05 8.50
CA ASN A 30 -22.38 -17.90 9.12
C ASN A 30 -21.51 -17.16 8.10
N LEU A 31 -21.70 -15.85 8.01
CA LEU A 31 -20.96 -14.99 7.08
C LEU A 31 -20.31 -13.84 7.84
N ARG A 32 -19.05 -13.54 7.54
CA ARG A 32 -18.38 -12.30 8.00
C ARG A 32 -17.77 -11.56 6.83
N LEU A 33 -17.58 -10.25 7.00
CA LEU A 33 -16.86 -9.41 6.05
C LEU A 33 -15.46 -9.10 6.60
N VAL A 34 -14.45 -9.29 5.77
CA VAL A 34 -13.08 -8.82 5.97
C VAL A 34 -12.81 -7.72 4.96
N ASN A 35 -12.43 -6.54 5.45
CA ASN A 35 -11.98 -5.44 4.60
C ASN A 35 -10.45 -5.52 4.46
N ALA A 36 -9.97 -6.15 3.41
CA ALA A 36 -8.54 -6.29 3.08
C ALA A 36 -8.04 -5.17 2.16
N THR A 37 -8.61 -3.96 2.24
CA THR A 37 -8.14 -2.78 1.52
C THR A 37 -8.16 -1.53 2.41
N SER A 38 -7.38 -0.52 2.02
CA SER A 38 -7.36 0.81 2.64
C SER A 38 -7.98 1.89 1.74
N ASP A 39 -8.60 1.50 0.62
CA ASP A 39 -9.16 2.44 -0.37
C ASP A 39 -10.45 3.11 0.10
N PHE A 40 -11.10 2.51 1.11
CA PHE A 40 -12.38 2.95 1.65
C PHE A 40 -12.28 3.04 3.18
N ALA A 41 -12.79 4.14 3.75
CA ALA A 41 -12.76 4.35 5.20
C ALA A 41 -13.53 3.27 5.99
N SER A 42 -14.60 2.74 5.41
CA SER A 42 -15.32 1.56 5.91
C SER A 42 -16.22 0.96 4.84
N LEU A 43 -16.47 -0.34 4.96
CA LEU A 43 -17.31 -1.13 4.05
C LEU A 43 -18.49 -1.77 4.79
N ASP A 44 -19.61 -1.88 4.10
CA ASP A 44 -20.83 -2.58 4.54
C ASP A 44 -21.09 -3.78 3.61
N LEU A 45 -21.55 -4.90 4.17
CA LEU A 45 -22.05 -6.05 3.42
C LEU A 45 -23.58 -6.04 3.45
N PHE A 46 -24.19 -6.01 2.27
CA PHE A 46 -25.62 -6.15 2.07
C PHE A 46 -25.94 -7.56 1.60
N GLN A 47 -27.07 -8.08 2.07
CA GLN A 47 -27.68 -9.30 1.56
C GLN A 47 -28.98 -8.89 0.86
N THR A 48 -29.03 -9.14 -0.44
CA THR A 48 -30.07 -8.62 -1.35
C THR A 48 -30.17 -7.09 -1.30
N ASN A 49 -30.95 -6.54 -0.37
CA ASN A 49 -31.15 -5.09 -0.21
C ASN A 49 -31.15 -4.65 1.26
N SER A 50 -30.79 -5.55 2.18
CA SER A 50 -30.74 -5.28 3.61
C SER A 50 -29.29 -5.31 4.08
N ALA A 51 -28.88 -4.31 4.85
CA ALA A 51 -27.57 -4.29 5.46
C ALA A 51 -27.45 -5.46 6.44
N LEU A 52 -26.45 -6.33 6.22
CA LEU A 52 -26.17 -7.49 7.07
C LEU A 52 -25.06 -7.18 8.06
N ILE A 53 -23.98 -6.55 7.58
CA ILE A 53 -22.81 -6.14 8.35
C ILE A 53 -22.48 -4.70 7.93
N THR A 54 -22.16 -3.83 8.89
CA THR A 54 -21.82 -2.42 8.60
C THR A 54 -20.55 -1.98 9.32
N GLY A 55 -19.89 -0.97 8.77
CA GLY A 55 -18.79 -0.25 9.43
C GLY A 55 -17.48 -1.02 9.53
N VAL A 56 -17.18 -1.92 8.59
CA VAL A 56 -15.91 -2.69 8.62
C VAL A 56 -14.77 -1.81 8.10
N THR A 57 -13.92 -1.34 9.02
CA THR A 57 -12.79 -0.44 8.73
C THR A 57 -11.65 -1.17 8.00
N PRO A 58 -10.73 -0.44 7.35
CA PRO A 58 -9.56 -1.01 6.69
C PRO A 58 -8.80 -2.03 7.52
N LEU A 59 -8.40 -3.11 6.86
CA LEU A 59 -7.55 -4.17 7.40
C LEU A 59 -8.11 -4.79 8.69
N SER A 60 -9.44 -4.92 8.75
CA SER A 60 -10.18 -5.49 9.88
C SER A 60 -11.28 -6.45 9.40
N ALA A 61 -12.00 -7.04 10.37
CA ALA A 61 -13.11 -7.93 10.12
C ALA A 61 -14.31 -7.63 11.02
N SER A 62 -15.50 -7.96 10.53
CA SER A 62 -16.68 -8.05 11.37
C SER A 62 -16.70 -9.33 12.21
N GLY A 63 -17.64 -9.40 13.16
CA GLY A 63 -18.14 -10.68 13.66
C GLY A 63 -18.91 -11.46 12.58
N PHE A 64 -19.23 -12.72 12.87
CA PHE A 64 -20.12 -13.51 12.02
C PHE A 64 -21.58 -13.11 12.21
N ALA A 65 -22.29 -12.95 11.10
CA ALA A 65 -23.74 -12.83 11.04
C ALA A 65 -24.35 -14.15 10.55
N GLY A 66 -25.41 -14.59 11.22
CA GLY A 66 -26.15 -15.81 10.87
C GLY A 66 -27.17 -15.56 9.76
N LEU A 67 -27.28 -16.49 8.82
CA LEU A 67 -28.30 -16.55 7.78
C LEU A 67 -28.84 -17.98 7.70
N LYS A 68 -30.13 -18.12 7.37
CA LYS A 68 -30.71 -19.44 7.10
C LYS A 68 -29.94 -20.16 5.99
N ASN A 69 -30.03 -21.49 5.94
CA ASN A 69 -29.43 -22.22 4.83
C ASN A 69 -30.08 -21.81 3.50
N GLY A 70 -29.27 -21.51 2.49
CA GLY A 70 -29.77 -20.99 1.22
C GLY A 70 -28.71 -20.30 0.37
N GLY A 71 -29.12 -19.88 -0.82
CA GLY A 71 -28.32 -19.04 -1.72
C GLY A 71 -28.72 -17.57 -1.59
N TYR A 72 -27.73 -16.70 -1.54
CA TYR A 72 -27.89 -15.27 -1.33
C TYR A 72 -27.11 -14.47 -2.38
N SER A 73 -27.70 -13.38 -2.87
CA SER A 73 -26.95 -12.31 -3.52
C SER A 73 -26.40 -11.40 -2.42
N ILE A 74 -25.12 -11.10 -2.48
CA ILE A 74 -24.46 -10.17 -1.57
C ILE A 74 -23.82 -9.04 -2.37
N ASP A 75 -23.78 -7.86 -1.80
CA ASP A 75 -23.06 -6.73 -2.38
C ASP A 75 -22.34 -5.93 -1.29
N VAL A 76 -21.21 -5.32 -1.65
CA VAL A 76 -20.43 -4.49 -0.75
C VAL A 76 -20.53 -3.03 -1.16
N ARG A 77 -20.74 -2.15 -0.18
CA ARG A 77 -20.89 -0.71 -0.35
C ARG A 77 -19.90 0.02 0.55
N VAL A 78 -19.56 1.26 0.18
CA VAL A 78 -18.98 2.20 1.16
C VAL A 78 -20.05 2.46 2.23
N THR A 79 -19.67 2.49 3.50
CA THR A 79 -20.62 2.79 4.58
C THR A 79 -21.35 4.11 4.33
N GLY A 80 -22.67 4.09 4.45
CA GLY A 80 -23.53 5.24 4.18
C GLY A 80 -23.83 5.50 2.69
N SER A 81 -23.29 4.69 1.77
CA SER A 81 -23.62 4.75 0.34
C SER A 81 -24.73 3.77 -0.03
N GLY A 82 -25.61 4.19 -0.94
CA GLY A 82 -26.62 3.32 -1.56
C GLY A 82 -26.09 2.51 -2.76
N THR A 83 -24.88 2.80 -3.24
CA THR A 83 -24.33 2.22 -4.47
C THR A 83 -23.44 1.02 -4.16
N ALA A 84 -23.73 -0.12 -4.80
CA ALA A 84 -22.88 -1.30 -4.78
C ALA A 84 -21.55 -1.03 -5.50
N LEU A 85 -20.44 -1.32 -4.82
CA LEU A 85 -19.10 -1.34 -5.43
C LEU A 85 -18.86 -2.65 -6.18
N VAL A 86 -19.37 -3.75 -5.63
CA VAL A 86 -19.21 -5.11 -6.16
C VAL A 86 -20.32 -6.01 -5.63
N THR A 87 -20.78 -6.93 -6.48
CA THR A 87 -21.81 -7.92 -6.16
C THR A 87 -21.23 -9.33 -6.34
N SER A 88 -21.65 -10.26 -5.50
CA SER A 88 -21.32 -11.68 -5.59
C SER A 88 -22.50 -12.54 -5.11
N THR A 89 -22.36 -13.85 -5.19
CA THR A 89 -23.32 -14.80 -4.63
C THR A 89 -22.63 -15.70 -3.62
N VAL A 90 -23.40 -16.12 -2.62
CA VAL A 90 -22.92 -17.04 -1.59
C VAL A 90 -23.98 -18.09 -1.31
N SER A 91 -23.55 -19.34 -1.14
CA SER A 91 -24.41 -20.46 -0.73
C SER A 91 -23.97 -20.91 0.65
N LEU A 92 -24.87 -20.88 1.62
CA LEU A 92 -24.62 -21.24 3.00
C LEU A 92 -25.41 -22.51 3.36
N ALA A 93 -24.71 -23.57 3.78
CA ALA A 93 -25.34 -24.69 4.45
C ALA A 93 -25.43 -24.45 5.97
N LYS A 94 -26.19 -25.30 6.66
CA LYS A 94 -26.27 -25.28 8.12
C LYS A 94 -24.87 -25.50 8.71
N LYS A 95 -24.49 -24.69 9.71
CA LYS A 95 -23.17 -24.72 10.37
C LYS A 95 -21.99 -24.43 9.46
N ASP A 96 -22.21 -23.94 8.24
CA ASP A 96 -21.12 -23.41 7.43
C ASP A 96 -20.61 -22.11 8.04
N TYR A 97 -19.31 -21.89 7.90
CA TYR A 97 -18.67 -20.60 8.14
C TYR A 97 -17.98 -20.15 6.86
N GLN A 98 -18.25 -18.93 6.46
CA GLN A 98 -17.62 -18.32 5.29
C GLN A 98 -17.16 -16.90 5.57
N THR A 99 -16.00 -16.55 5.03
CA THR A 99 -15.40 -15.23 5.14
C THR A 99 -15.42 -14.56 3.78
N VAL A 100 -16.15 -13.45 3.65
CA VAL A 100 -16.10 -12.60 2.45
C VAL A 100 -14.93 -11.65 2.62
N VAL A 101 -13.86 -11.85 1.83
CA VAL A 101 -12.73 -10.92 1.78
C VAL A 101 -12.96 -9.92 0.68
N ALA A 102 -13.14 -8.65 1.03
CA ALA A 102 -13.19 -7.53 0.11
C ALA A 102 -11.79 -6.93 -0.05
N TYR A 103 -11.31 -6.80 -1.28
CA TYR A 103 -9.95 -6.34 -1.57
C TYR A 103 -9.88 -5.52 -2.86
N SER A 104 -8.86 -4.69 -2.99
CA SER A 104 -8.62 -3.93 -4.21
C SER A 104 -7.86 -4.76 -5.23
N ASN A 105 -8.34 -4.78 -6.46
CA ASN A 105 -7.73 -5.47 -7.59
C ASN A 105 -7.64 -4.52 -8.78
N ALA A 106 -6.43 -4.03 -9.08
CA ALA A 106 -6.17 -3.11 -10.17
C ALA A 106 -7.08 -1.86 -10.14
N GLY A 107 -7.36 -1.37 -8.93
CA GLY A 107 -8.17 -0.17 -8.68
C GLY A 107 -9.69 -0.40 -8.60
N SER A 108 -10.21 -1.62 -8.72
CA SER A 108 -11.62 -1.92 -8.43
C SER A 108 -11.74 -2.81 -7.19
N LEU A 109 -12.87 -2.74 -6.48
CA LEU A 109 -13.13 -3.65 -5.37
C LEU A 109 -13.56 -5.03 -5.92
N ALA A 110 -12.96 -6.09 -5.41
CA ALA A 110 -13.28 -7.47 -5.70
C ALA A 110 -13.60 -8.23 -4.41
N LEU A 111 -14.38 -9.32 -4.52
CA LEU A 111 -14.73 -10.19 -3.41
C LEU A 111 -14.18 -11.59 -3.65
N GLN A 112 -13.63 -12.19 -2.58
CA GLN A 112 -13.34 -13.61 -2.52
C GLN A 112 -14.05 -14.20 -1.31
N VAL A 113 -14.92 -15.19 -1.56
CA VAL A 113 -15.56 -15.94 -0.49
C VAL A 113 -14.66 -17.12 -0.11
N LEU A 114 -14.26 -17.18 1.16
CA LEU A 114 -13.45 -18.24 1.74
C LEU A 114 -14.35 -19.18 2.52
N SER A 115 -14.16 -20.48 2.32
CA SER A 115 -14.75 -21.48 3.22
C SER A 115 -13.86 -21.64 4.45
N ASP A 116 -14.45 -21.55 5.63
CA ASP A 116 -13.80 -21.68 6.93
C ASP A 116 -14.07 -23.09 7.51
N LYS A 117 -13.86 -24.13 6.71
CA LYS A 117 -14.12 -25.55 7.06
C LYS A 117 -12.97 -26.50 6.71
N GLU A 118 -11.77 -25.97 6.57
CA GLU A 118 -10.56 -26.78 6.38
C GLU A 118 -10.42 -27.75 7.56
N GLY A 119 -10.15 -29.02 7.27
CA GLY A 119 -10.00 -30.04 8.32
C GLY A 119 -8.73 -29.82 9.14
N ASP A 120 -8.76 -30.22 10.39
CA ASP A 120 -7.64 -30.07 11.32
C ASP A 120 -6.34 -30.67 10.75
N PRO A 121 -5.17 -30.02 10.95
CA PRO A 121 -3.91 -30.64 10.62
C PRO A 121 -3.56 -31.75 11.62
N SER A 122 -2.54 -32.55 11.28
CA SER A 122 -2.00 -33.54 12.20
C SER A 122 -1.42 -32.87 13.45
N SER A 123 -1.43 -33.58 14.58
CA SER A 123 -0.82 -33.10 15.82
C SER A 123 0.65 -32.72 15.61
N GLY A 124 1.06 -31.59 16.17
CA GLY A 124 2.37 -30.97 15.97
C GLY A 124 2.44 -30.01 14.78
N ASN A 125 1.37 -29.83 14.00
CA ASN A 125 1.36 -29.00 12.79
C ASN A 125 0.27 -27.93 12.83
N ALA A 126 0.52 -26.85 12.08
CA ALA A 126 -0.46 -25.87 11.63
C ALA A 126 -0.76 -26.09 10.13
N LYS A 127 -1.80 -25.44 9.60
CA LYS A 127 -2.08 -25.33 8.16
C LYS A 127 -2.05 -23.86 7.74
N VAL A 128 -1.33 -23.57 6.67
CA VAL A 128 -1.19 -22.21 6.13
C VAL A 128 -1.60 -22.21 4.67
N ARG A 129 -2.38 -21.21 4.25
CA ARG A 129 -2.49 -20.82 2.84
C ARG A 129 -2.20 -19.33 2.69
N ILE A 130 -1.72 -18.93 1.51
CA ILE A 130 -1.52 -17.54 1.14
C ILE A 130 -2.65 -17.11 0.21
N PHE A 131 -3.21 -15.92 0.41
CA PHE A 131 -4.11 -15.26 -0.53
C PHE A 131 -3.45 -13.97 -1.03
N ASN A 132 -2.96 -13.96 -2.28
CA ASN A 132 -2.51 -12.71 -2.90
C ASN A 132 -3.70 -11.88 -3.37
N ALA A 133 -4.22 -11.04 -2.49
CA ALA A 133 -5.26 -10.06 -2.79
C ALA A 133 -4.70 -8.81 -3.50
N ALA A 134 -3.37 -8.66 -3.63
CA ALA A 134 -2.72 -7.56 -4.32
C ALA A 134 -2.33 -7.89 -5.76
N SER A 135 -2.76 -9.02 -6.32
CA SER A 135 -2.19 -9.56 -7.57
C SER A 135 -2.39 -8.64 -8.78
N GLY A 136 -3.51 -7.91 -8.87
CA GLY A 136 -3.73 -6.92 -9.93
C GLY A 136 -2.86 -5.67 -9.81
N ASP A 137 -2.37 -5.36 -8.61
CA ASP A 137 -1.54 -4.18 -8.31
C ASP A 137 -0.05 -4.52 -8.17
N THR A 138 0.32 -5.76 -7.85
CA THR A 138 1.73 -6.10 -7.58
C THR A 138 2.26 -7.21 -8.48
N GLY A 139 1.39 -7.88 -9.24
CA GLY A 139 1.74 -9.08 -9.99
C GLY A 139 1.81 -10.31 -9.09
N GLY A 140 2.56 -11.31 -9.55
CA GLY A 140 2.88 -12.48 -8.72
C GLY A 140 3.79 -12.13 -7.55
N LEU A 141 3.75 -12.93 -6.49
CA LEU A 141 4.61 -12.79 -5.32
C LEU A 141 5.21 -14.15 -4.95
N ASP A 142 6.48 -14.15 -4.56
CA ASP A 142 7.07 -15.29 -3.85
C ASP A 142 6.90 -15.07 -2.35
N VAL A 143 6.47 -16.11 -1.63
CA VAL A 143 6.32 -16.09 -0.18
C VAL A 143 7.20 -17.16 0.43
N TYR A 144 7.98 -16.78 1.44
CA TYR A 144 8.83 -17.65 2.21
C TYR A 144 8.36 -17.68 3.66
N LEU A 145 8.36 -18.86 4.27
CA LEU A 145 8.20 -19.04 5.71
C LEU A 145 9.55 -19.53 6.26
N THR A 146 10.15 -18.73 7.14
CA THR A 146 11.49 -18.99 7.68
C THR A 146 11.54 -18.58 9.14
N THR A 147 12.46 -19.12 9.94
CA THR A 147 12.70 -18.67 11.32
C THR A 147 13.82 -17.64 11.41
N ALA A 148 14.51 -17.36 10.30
CA ALA A 148 15.50 -16.28 10.20
C ALA A 148 14.84 -14.98 9.70
N GLU A 149 15.41 -13.83 10.06
CA GLU A 149 14.91 -12.54 9.63
C GLU A 149 14.88 -12.40 8.10
N CYS A 150 13.86 -11.69 7.58
CA CYS A 150 13.73 -11.47 6.13
C CYS A 150 14.89 -10.67 5.53
N SER A 151 15.65 -9.93 6.34
CA SER A 151 16.90 -9.27 5.94
C SER A 151 17.93 -10.26 5.36
N THR A 152 17.84 -11.55 5.71
CA THR A 152 18.75 -12.60 5.25
C THR A 152 18.25 -13.35 4.01
N ILE A 153 17.01 -13.13 3.57
CA ILE A 153 16.37 -13.96 2.54
C ILE A 153 17.12 -13.92 1.20
N ALA A 154 17.70 -12.76 0.84
CA ALA A 154 18.46 -12.56 -0.38
C ALA A 154 19.61 -13.57 -0.57
N ASN A 155 20.22 -14.02 0.53
CA ASN A 155 21.34 -14.97 0.54
C ASN A 155 20.91 -16.40 0.94
N SER A 156 19.61 -16.64 1.12
CA SER A 156 19.09 -17.93 1.57
C SER A 156 18.97 -18.93 0.40
N GLY A 157 19.24 -20.21 0.69
CA GLY A 157 18.95 -21.33 -0.22
C GLY A 157 17.49 -21.81 -0.19
N SER A 158 16.64 -21.23 0.66
CA SER A 158 15.25 -21.68 0.85
C SER A 158 14.42 -21.55 -0.41
N ALA A 159 13.63 -22.57 -0.73
CA ALA A 159 12.59 -22.47 -1.75
C ALA A 159 11.40 -21.64 -1.24
N PRO A 160 10.68 -20.93 -2.13
CA PRO A 160 9.44 -20.25 -1.74
C PRO A 160 8.40 -21.27 -1.25
N PHE A 161 7.73 -20.94 -0.16
CA PHE A 161 6.54 -21.64 0.32
C PHE A 161 5.38 -21.53 -0.69
N ALA A 162 5.23 -20.35 -1.31
CA ALA A 162 4.36 -20.15 -2.46
C ALA A 162 5.12 -19.36 -3.54
N ALA A 163 5.27 -19.93 -4.74
CA ALA A 163 6.03 -19.32 -5.83
C ALA A 163 5.10 -18.60 -6.82
N ASN A 164 5.52 -17.42 -7.29
CA ASN A 164 4.86 -16.61 -8.31
C ASN A 164 3.33 -16.60 -8.19
N LEU A 165 2.82 -16.28 -7.00
CA LEU A 165 1.40 -16.35 -6.70
C LEU A 165 0.66 -15.19 -7.39
N SER A 166 0.34 -15.33 -8.69
CA SER A 166 -0.17 -14.26 -9.55
C SER A 166 -1.70 -14.23 -9.70
N GLY A 167 -2.41 -15.20 -9.10
CA GLY A 167 -3.87 -15.25 -9.11
C GLY A 167 -4.39 -16.22 -8.06
N LEU A 168 -5.18 -15.70 -7.12
CA LEU A 168 -5.86 -16.46 -6.07
C LEU A 168 -4.93 -17.26 -5.13
N GLN A 169 -5.55 -18.01 -4.23
CA GLN A 169 -4.93 -18.59 -3.04
C GLN A 169 -4.01 -19.77 -3.37
N SER A 170 -2.97 -19.95 -2.57
CA SER A 170 -2.28 -21.24 -2.48
C SER A 170 -3.23 -22.29 -1.87
N THR A 171 -2.88 -23.56 -2.03
CA THR A 171 -3.49 -24.63 -1.23
C THR A 171 -3.08 -24.50 0.24
N PHE A 172 -3.89 -25.06 1.14
CA PHE A 172 -3.48 -25.25 2.53
C PHE A 172 -2.34 -26.27 2.58
N THR A 173 -1.24 -25.88 3.21
CA THR A 173 -0.06 -26.73 3.41
C THR A 173 0.22 -26.85 4.90
N GLN A 174 0.54 -28.06 5.36
CA GLN A 174 0.94 -28.28 6.75
C GLN A 174 2.34 -27.71 7.00
N VAL A 175 2.49 -27.00 8.11
CA VAL A 175 3.74 -26.42 8.56
C VAL A 175 3.93 -26.81 10.01
N THR A 176 5.14 -27.23 10.39
CA THR A 176 5.47 -27.62 11.77
C THR A 176 5.14 -26.48 12.72
N ALA A 177 4.33 -26.78 13.74
CA ALA A 177 4.04 -25.82 14.79
C ALA A 177 5.33 -25.49 15.56
N SER A 178 5.50 -24.24 15.95
CA SER A 178 6.72 -23.75 16.58
C SER A 178 6.42 -22.66 17.61
N THR A 179 7.15 -22.71 18.72
CA THR A 179 7.19 -21.62 19.71
C THR A 179 8.11 -20.48 19.27
N THR A 180 9.08 -20.74 18.40
CA THR A 180 9.83 -19.71 17.69
C THR A 180 8.98 -19.19 16.54
N PRO A 181 8.64 -17.89 16.51
CA PRO A 181 7.84 -17.33 15.43
C PRO A 181 8.50 -17.51 14.07
N TYR A 182 7.68 -17.70 13.05
CA TYR A 182 8.11 -17.59 11.67
C TYR A 182 8.12 -16.13 11.24
N HIS A 183 9.09 -15.79 10.40
CA HIS A 183 9.04 -14.67 9.50
C HIS A 183 8.29 -15.07 8.22
N VAL A 184 7.40 -14.18 7.75
CA VAL A 184 6.83 -14.26 6.41
C VAL A 184 7.53 -13.22 5.54
N CYS A 185 8.37 -13.69 4.63
CA CYS A 185 9.10 -12.84 3.70
C CYS A 185 8.42 -12.91 2.34
N VAL A 186 7.97 -11.77 1.82
CA VAL A 186 7.37 -11.69 0.50
C VAL A 186 8.32 -10.97 -0.42
N THR A 187 8.61 -11.53 -1.60
CA THR A 187 9.51 -10.93 -2.57
C THR A 187 8.88 -10.90 -3.97
N THR A 188 9.50 -10.14 -4.87
CA THR A 188 9.25 -10.30 -6.30
C THR A 188 9.55 -11.74 -6.73
N PRO A 189 8.75 -12.35 -7.62
CA PRO A 189 8.99 -13.70 -8.11
C PRO A 189 10.38 -13.85 -8.71
N GLY A 190 11.16 -14.80 -8.18
CA GLY A 190 12.51 -15.07 -8.64
C GLY A 190 13.58 -14.05 -8.22
N ASP A 191 13.23 -12.98 -7.51
CA ASP A 191 14.17 -11.98 -7.01
C ASP A 191 14.01 -11.79 -5.49
N LYS A 192 14.87 -12.48 -4.73
CA LYS A 192 14.90 -12.41 -3.26
C LYS A 192 15.50 -11.10 -2.72
N THR A 193 16.12 -10.28 -3.56
CA THR A 193 16.71 -9.00 -3.14
C THR A 193 15.62 -7.92 -3.00
N GLU A 194 14.47 -8.13 -3.62
CA GLU A 194 13.36 -7.19 -3.68
C GLU A 194 12.26 -7.56 -2.68
N LEU A 195 12.51 -7.29 -1.40
CA LEU A 195 11.56 -7.53 -0.31
C LEU A 195 10.34 -6.60 -0.40
N ARG A 196 9.14 -7.18 -0.43
CA ARG A 196 7.84 -6.51 -0.54
C ARG A 196 7.06 -6.46 0.77
N LEU A 197 7.32 -7.39 1.69
CA LEU A 197 6.76 -7.45 3.04
C LEU A 197 7.65 -8.32 3.94
N ASP A 198 7.81 -7.89 5.19
CA ASP A 198 8.33 -8.67 6.31
C ASP A 198 7.28 -8.69 7.41
N ILE A 199 6.77 -9.89 7.73
CA ILE A 199 6.02 -10.15 8.96
C ILE A 199 6.98 -10.85 9.92
N PRO A 200 7.45 -10.18 10.99
CA PRO A 200 8.52 -10.74 11.79
C PRO A 200 8.07 -11.78 12.82
N LEU A 201 6.77 -11.83 13.15
CA LEU A 201 6.26 -12.60 14.27
C LEU A 201 4.96 -13.36 13.93
N LEU A 202 5.06 -14.39 13.09
CA LEU A 202 3.96 -15.33 12.86
C LEU A 202 4.11 -16.58 13.73
N THR A 203 3.35 -16.66 14.82
CA THR A 203 3.32 -17.89 15.65
C THR A 203 2.37 -18.92 15.04
N LEU A 204 2.90 -20.07 14.61
CA LEU A 204 2.09 -21.19 14.14
C LEU A 204 1.95 -22.22 15.27
N SER A 205 0.85 -22.14 16.01
CA SER A 205 0.55 -23.07 17.10
C SER A 205 -0.01 -24.40 16.59
N ASN A 206 0.06 -25.44 17.43
CA ASN A 206 -0.50 -26.76 17.13
C ASN A 206 -1.98 -26.64 16.73
N GLN A 207 -2.35 -27.24 15.60
CA GLN A 207 -3.68 -27.23 15.01
C GLN A 207 -4.24 -25.87 14.56
N ARG A 208 -3.40 -24.82 14.48
CA ARG A 208 -3.81 -23.55 13.89
C ARG A 208 -4.05 -23.69 12.38
N ILE A 209 -5.17 -23.17 11.89
CA ILE A 209 -5.47 -23.05 10.45
C ILE A 209 -5.57 -21.57 10.11
N VAL A 210 -4.66 -21.07 9.28
CA VAL A 210 -4.53 -19.64 8.98
C VAL A 210 -4.44 -19.36 7.49
N THR A 211 -5.16 -18.33 7.05
CA THR A 211 -5.00 -17.70 5.73
C THR A 211 -4.21 -16.41 5.89
N ILE A 212 -3.10 -16.27 5.19
CA ILE A 212 -2.34 -15.01 5.13
C ILE A 212 -2.80 -14.26 3.89
N VAL A 213 -3.51 -13.14 4.08
CA VAL A 213 -3.94 -12.26 3.00
C VAL A 213 -2.87 -11.20 2.78
N LEU A 214 -2.39 -11.11 1.54
CA LEU A 214 -1.46 -10.08 1.08
C LEU A 214 -2.26 -9.05 0.30
N SER A 215 -2.48 -7.88 0.87
CA SER A 215 -3.19 -6.77 0.22
C SER A 215 -2.23 -5.68 -0.21
N ARG A 216 -2.64 -4.85 -1.16
CA ARG A 216 -1.78 -3.75 -1.64
C ARG A 216 -1.48 -2.76 -0.50
N SER A 217 -0.28 -2.20 -0.50
CA SER A 217 0.04 -1.05 0.36
C SER A 217 -0.43 0.27 -0.27
N ALA A 218 -0.38 1.36 0.50
CA ALA A 218 -0.75 2.70 0.01
C ALA A 218 0.18 3.21 -1.11
N GLY A 219 1.44 2.78 -1.15
CA GLY A 219 2.37 3.05 -2.25
C GLY A 219 2.06 2.24 -3.52
N GLY A 220 1.38 1.09 -3.41
CA GLY A 220 0.96 0.27 -4.55
C GLY A 220 2.00 -0.73 -5.05
N PHE A 221 3.13 -0.89 -4.35
CA PHE A 221 4.19 -1.83 -4.71
C PHE A 221 4.59 -2.77 -3.58
N LEU A 222 4.67 -2.25 -2.35
CA LEU A 222 4.75 -3.11 -1.17
C LEU A 222 3.37 -3.73 -0.93
N VAL A 223 3.35 -4.76 -0.08
CA VAL A 223 2.10 -5.39 0.36
C VAL A 223 1.96 -5.31 1.87
N ASN A 224 0.71 -5.29 2.33
CA ASN A 224 0.33 -5.46 3.72
C ASN A 224 0.02 -6.93 3.99
N GLY A 225 0.20 -7.36 5.24
CA GLY A 225 -0.22 -8.67 5.71
C GLY A 225 -1.49 -8.59 6.56
N MET A 226 -2.33 -9.60 6.44
CA MET A 226 -3.40 -9.91 7.38
C MET A 226 -3.44 -11.41 7.60
N THR A 227 -3.65 -11.84 8.85
CA THR A 227 -3.90 -13.24 9.17
C THR A 227 -5.36 -13.43 9.49
N ILE A 228 -5.99 -14.42 8.86
CA ILE A 228 -7.36 -14.85 9.12
C ILE A 228 -7.28 -16.25 9.68
N ASP A 229 -7.54 -16.40 10.97
CA ASP A 229 -7.74 -17.70 11.59
C ASP A 229 -9.12 -18.22 11.20
N GLN A 230 -9.17 -19.50 10.83
CA GLN A 230 -10.41 -20.17 10.47
C GLN A 230 -11.44 -20.02 11.61
N GLN A 231 -12.61 -19.45 11.30
CA GLN A 231 -13.69 -19.16 12.27
C GLN A 231 -13.27 -18.26 13.45
N GLY A 232 -12.05 -17.72 13.44
CA GLY A 232 -11.42 -17.09 14.59
C GLY A 232 -11.05 -15.64 14.33
N THR A 233 -9.97 -15.19 14.94
CA THR A 233 -9.51 -13.82 14.86
C THR A 233 -9.01 -13.43 13.47
N VAL A 234 -9.17 -12.15 13.14
CA VAL A 234 -8.46 -11.51 12.05
C VAL A 234 -7.51 -10.49 12.66
N ALA A 235 -6.23 -10.62 12.35
CA ALA A 235 -5.20 -9.72 12.85
C ALA A 235 -4.45 -9.08 11.68
N GLN A 236 -4.36 -7.75 11.71
CA GLN A 236 -3.49 -7.02 10.81
C GLN A 236 -2.03 -7.33 11.14
N THR A 237 -1.22 -7.46 10.11
CA THR A 237 0.23 -7.63 10.24
C THR A 237 0.90 -6.71 9.23
N VAL A 238 1.10 -5.45 9.64
CA VAL A 238 1.76 -4.45 8.79
C VAL A 238 3.26 -4.67 8.76
N GLY A 239 3.84 -4.62 7.58
CA GLY A 239 5.28 -4.62 7.40
C GLY A 239 5.90 -3.33 7.93
N GLY A 240 7.14 -3.40 8.41
CA GLY A 240 7.91 -2.23 8.88
C GLY A 240 8.61 -1.45 7.78
N SER A 241 8.22 -1.60 6.51
CA SER A 241 8.93 -1.07 5.35
C SER A 241 8.12 -0.03 4.58
N ALA A 242 8.83 0.89 3.93
CA ALA A 242 8.31 1.88 2.98
C ALA A 242 9.29 2.00 1.80
N ARG A 243 8.97 2.77 0.76
CA ARG A 243 9.93 3.07 -0.31
C ARG A 243 10.19 4.55 -0.43
N LEU A 244 11.45 4.87 -0.69
CA LEU A 244 11.92 6.24 -0.79
C LEU A 244 12.85 6.36 -2.00
N ARG A 245 12.72 7.45 -2.75
CA ARG A 245 13.68 7.83 -3.78
C ARG A 245 14.13 9.26 -3.60
N VAL A 246 15.17 9.65 -4.32
CA VAL A 246 15.71 11.00 -4.32
C VAL A 246 15.41 11.66 -5.66
N ALA A 247 14.82 12.86 -5.63
CA ALA A 247 14.81 13.78 -6.77
C ALA A 247 15.75 14.93 -6.42
N ALA A 248 16.89 15.03 -7.09
CA ALA A 248 17.91 16.02 -6.78
C ALA A 248 17.89 17.16 -7.80
N SER A 249 17.87 18.38 -7.29
CA SER A 249 17.76 19.63 -8.04
C SER A 249 18.60 20.71 -7.35
N LEU A 250 19.91 20.48 -7.21
CA LEU A 250 20.81 21.44 -6.57
C LEU A 250 21.41 22.42 -7.59
N SER A 251 21.76 23.61 -7.13
CA SER A 251 22.45 24.64 -7.92
C SER A 251 23.68 25.17 -7.17
N PRO A 252 24.90 25.13 -7.71
CA PRO A 252 25.26 24.56 -9.02
C PRO A 252 25.03 23.04 -9.06
N PRO A 253 24.94 22.45 -10.27
CA PRO A 253 24.70 21.02 -10.43
C PRO A 253 25.93 20.21 -9.98
N VAL A 254 25.83 19.60 -8.80
CA VAL A 254 26.89 18.76 -8.20
C VAL A 254 26.33 17.40 -7.84
N PRO A 255 27.03 16.29 -8.11
CA PRO A 255 26.57 14.97 -7.71
C PRO A 255 26.33 14.88 -6.20
N VAL A 256 25.33 14.09 -5.80
CA VAL A 256 24.96 13.89 -4.39
C VAL A 256 24.92 12.44 -3.98
N ASP A 257 25.44 12.18 -2.79
CA ASP A 257 25.20 10.97 -2.01
C ASP A 257 24.08 11.26 -0.99
N VAL A 258 23.08 10.40 -0.94
CA VAL A 258 21.99 10.51 0.04
C VAL A 258 21.83 9.19 0.76
N THR A 259 21.96 9.24 2.09
CA THR A 259 21.67 8.10 2.96
C THR A 259 20.51 8.42 3.89
N VAL A 260 19.60 7.48 4.08
CA VAL A 260 18.48 7.60 5.01
C VAL A 260 18.45 6.41 5.94
N ASN A 261 18.43 6.64 7.25
CA ASN A 261 18.49 5.58 8.27
C ASN A 261 19.65 4.60 7.99
N ASP A 262 20.82 5.19 7.67
CA ASP A 262 22.06 4.50 7.27
C ASP A 262 21.98 3.62 6.02
N LYS A 263 20.85 3.63 5.30
CA LYS A 263 20.71 2.99 3.99
C LYS A 263 21.01 3.98 2.86
N PRO A 264 21.90 3.66 1.90
CA PRO A 264 22.11 4.50 0.73
C PRO A 264 20.88 4.49 -0.17
N LEU A 265 20.38 5.68 -0.51
CA LEU A 265 19.30 5.89 -1.48
C LEU A 265 19.85 6.33 -2.84
N ALA A 266 20.93 7.08 -2.82
CA ALA A 266 21.62 7.57 -3.99
C ALA A 266 23.13 7.62 -3.69
N ALA A 267 23.93 7.21 -4.67
CA ALA A 267 25.38 7.31 -4.64
C ALA A 267 25.85 8.01 -5.92
N GLY A 268 26.47 9.19 -5.79
CA GLY A 268 26.94 10.01 -6.90
C GLY A 268 25.84 10.42 -7.89
N LEU A 269 24.60 10.63 -7.43
CA LEU A 269 23.49 11.00 -8.31
C LEU A 269 23.74 12.37 -8.92
N SER A 270 23.86 12.44 -10.25
CA SER A 270 23.97 13.70 -10.98
C SER A 270 22.76 14.59 -10.70
N THR A 271 22.92 15.91 -10.75
CA THR A 271 21.81 16.85 -10.55
C THR A 271 21.68 17.77 -11.76
N PRO A 272 20.47 18.00 -12.30
CA PRO A 272 19.20 17.44 -11.87
C PRO A 272 18.99 15.97 -12.30
N ASN A 273 18.47 15.13 -11.41
CA ASN A 273 18.09 13.74 -11.74
C ASN A 273 17.18 13.14 -10.66
N VAL A 274 16.60 11.97 -10.94
CA VAL A 274 15.77 11.21 -9.99
C VAL A 274 16.29 9.78 -9.91
N ALA A 275 16.58 9.31 -8.69
CA ALA A 275 17.00 7.95 -8.43
C ALA A 275 15.80 6.97 -8.42
N PRO A 276 16.03 5.67 -8.62
CA PRO A 276 15.02 4.64 -8.37
C PRO A 276 14.55 4.62 -6.90
N TYR A 277 13.40 3.97 -6.66
CA TYR A 277 12.94 3.71 -5.30
C TYR A 277 13.82 2.67 -4.61
N VAL A 278 14.06 2.89 -3.32
CA VAL A 278 14.75 1.98 -2.42
C VAL A 278 13.83 1.66 -1.24
N VAL A 279 13.71 0.39 -0.88
CA VAL A 279 12.98 -0.02 0.32
C VAL A 279 13.74 0.46 1.56
N VAL A 280 13.09 1.15 2.49
CA VAL A 280 13.67 1.64 3.75
C VAL A 280 12.79 1.25 4.93
N PRO A 281 13.31 1.19 6.17
CA PRO A 281 12.46 1.10 7.35
C PRO A 281 11.48 2.28 7.40
N ALA A 282 10.22 1.99 7.71
CA ALA A 282 9.22 3.01 7.97
C ALA A 282 9.46 3.71 9.31
N GLY A 283 8.92 4.93 9.45
CA GLY A 283 9.04 5.76 10.65
C GLY A 283 9.85 7.03 10.40
N PRO A 284 10.44 7.60 11.47
CA PRO A 284 11.25 8.81 11.38
C PRO A 284 12.45 8.64 10.45
N LEU A 285 12.78 9.69 9.70
CA LEU A 285 13.88 9.69 8.76
C LEU A 285 15.07 10.46 9.31
N THR A 286 16.22 9.79 9.41
CA THR A 286 17.53 10.42 9.61
C THR A 286 18.21 10.53 8.25
N ILE A 287 18.55 11.74 7.82
CA ILE A 287 19.02 12.01 6.45
C ILE A 287 20.46 12.51 6.51
N LYS A 288 21.33 11.98 5.66
CA LYS A 288 22.65 12.57 5.39
C LYS A 288 22.78 12.86 3.90
N ILE A 289 23.33 14.03 3.58
CA ILE A 289 23.63 14.49 2.23
C ILE A 289 25.14 14.68 2.15
N ASN A 290 25.82 13.95 1.27
CA ASN A 290 27.28 13.92 1.16
C ASN A 290 27.96 13.66 2.51
N GLY A 291 27.39 12.74 3.30
CA GLY A 291 27.87 12.38 4.64
C GLY A 291 27.50 13.38 5.76
N ILE A 292 26.95 14.55 5.44
CA ILE A 292 26.56 15.57 6.43
C ILE A 292 25.10 15.35 6.84
N ALA A 293 24.85 15.31 8.15
CA ALA A 293 23.49 15.18 8.68
C ALA A 293 22.62 16.40 8.31
N TYR A 294 21.45 16.13 7.75
CA TYR A 294 20.42 17.13 7.50
C TYR A 294 19.39 17.09 8.63
N ASN A 295 19.22 18.22 9.31
CA ASN A 295 18.32 18.36 10.44
C ASN A 295 17.12 19.23 10.03
N PRO A 296 15.98 18.64 9.61
CA PRO A 296 14.81 19.43 9.26
C PRO A 296 14.22 20.12 10.50
N ALA A 297 13.62 21.28 10.31
CA ALA A 297 12.90 22.00 11.39
C ALA A 297 11.75 21.16 11.97
N THR A 298 11.08 20.37 11.13
CA THR A 298 10.07 19.39 11.53
C THR A 298 10.57 18.00 11.15
N PRO A 299 10.60 17.03 12.09
CA PRO A 299 10.98 15.66 11.77
C PRO A 299 10.16 15.09 10.62
N LEU A 300 10.85 14.51 9.64
CA LEU A 300 10.22 13.84 8.51
C LEU A 300 9.93 12.39 8.90
N ASN A 301 8.75 11.90 8.53
CA ASN A 301 8.28 10.56 8.86
C ASN A 301 7.65 9.90 7.63
N LEU A 302 8.00 8.65 7.37
CA LEU A 302 7.46 7.87 6.25
C LEU A 302 6.67 6.68 6.80
N ALA A 303 5.35 6.66 6.60
CA ALA A 303 4.52 5.58 7.11
C ALA A 303 4.78 4.25 6.37
N ALA A 304 4.54 3.14 7.06
CA ALA A 304 4.65 1.81 6.49
C ALA A 304 3.79 1.64 5.24
N GLY A 305 4.35 0.97 4.23
CA GLY A 305 3.67 0.72 2.97
C GLY A 305 3.60 1.91 2.02
N ASN A 306 4.04 3.11 2.42
CA ASN A 306 4.03 4.29 1.56
C ASN A 306 5.25 4.34 0.64
N ASP A 307 5.05 5.01 -0.50
CA ASP A 307 6.14 5.50 -1.33
C ASP A 307 6.28 7.01 -1.13
N ALA A 308 7.50 7.53 -1.25
CA ALA A 308 7.73 8.97 -1.25
C ALA A 308 8.99 9.36 -2.04
N THR A 309 9.03 10.62 -2.43
CA THR A 309 10.19 11.28 -3.02
C THR A 309 10.78 12.27 -2.01
N LEU A 310 12.07 12.12 -1.71
CA LEU A 310 12.88 13.18 -1.11
C LEU A 310 13.34 14.13 -2.20
N LEU A 311 12.71 15.29 -2.27
CA LEU A 311 13.08 16.36 -3.17
C LEU A 311 14.18 17.22 -2.52
N LEU A 312 15.34 17.30 -3.15
CA LEU A 312 16.48 18.13 -2.74
C LEU A 312 16.57 19.35 -3.66
N THR A 313 16.48 20.56 -3.11
CA THR A 313 16.56 21.82 -3.88
C THR A 313 17.54 22.81 -3.25
N GLY A 314 17.86 23.86 -4.01
CA GLY A 314 18.59 25.03 -3.54
C GLY A 314 20.10 24.95 -3.72
N THR A 315 20.77 26.02 -3.27
CA THR A 315 22.24 26.12 -3.22
C THR A 315 22.81 25.53 -1.93
N THR A 316 22.05 25.64 -0.85
CA THR A 316 22.17 24.81 0.34
C THR A 316 21.02 23.80 0.29
N PRO A 317 21.30 22.49 0.32
CA PRO A 317 20.27 21.47 0.18
C PRO A 317 19.13 21.66 1.18
N THR A 318 17.93 21.94 0.67
CA THR A 318 16.68 21.86 1.40
C THR A 318 16.00 20.56 1.00
N VAL A 319 15.46 19.83 1.97
CA VAL A 319 14.76 18.56 1.74
C VAL A 319 13.28 18.72 1.98
N THR A 320 12.48 18.32 1.00
CA THR A 320 11.03 18.14 1.14
C THR A 320 10.66 16.68 0.90
N LEU A 321 9.91 16.11 1.84
CA LEU A 321 9.30 14.78 1.66
C LEU A 321 7.95 14.93 0.94
N ILE A 322 7.85 14.35 -0.25
CA ILE A 322 6.62 14.36 -1.06
C ILE A 322 6.04 12.94 -1.03
N PRO A 323 4.81 12.75 -0.52
CA PRO A 323 4.14 11.46 -0.61
C PRO A 323 3.87 11.08 -2.07
N ASP A 324 4.14 9.83 -2.42
CA ASP A 324 3.91 9.29 -3.75
C ASP A 324 2.78 8.27 -3.69
N ASN A 325 1.88 8.34 -4.67
CA ASN A 325 0.81 7.37 -4.82
C ASN A 325 1.00 6.65 -6.15
N ASN A 326 1.71 5.53 -6.10
CA ASN A 326 1.99 4.69 -7.28
C ASN A 326 0.98 3.56 -7.44
N THR A 327 -0.17 3.62 -6.76
CA THR A 327 -1.28 2.71 -7.02
C THR A 327 -1.86 2.94 -8.43
N THR A 328 -2.41 1.90 -9.04
CA THR A 328 -3.17 2.05 -10.28
C THR A 328 -4.38 2.98 -10.08
N SER A 329 -4.86 3.56 -11.18
CA SER A 329 -6.14 4.27 -11.20
C SER A 329 -7.28 3.31 -10.87
N THR A 330 -8.27 3.80 -10.14
CA THR A 330 -9.53 3.09 -9.89
C THR A 330 -10.56 3.28 -11.00
N SER A 331 -10.29 4.18 -11.96
CA SER A 331 -11.17 4.46 -13.07
C SER A 331 -10.85 3.58 -14.28
N SER A 332 -11.83 2.80 -14.73
CA SER A 332 -11.73 2.04 -15.98
C SER A 332 -11.73 2.91 -17.24
N THR A 333 -12.30 4.12 -17.17
CA THR A 333 -12.35 5.07 -18.30
C THR A 333 -11.15 6.01 -18.34
N ARG A 334 -10.50 6.25 -17.19
CA ARG A 334 -9.27 7.05 -17.07
C ARG A 334 -8.20 6.25 -16.30
N PRO A 335 -7.63 5.20 -16.93
CA PRO A 335 -6.79 4.23 -16.24
C PRO A 335 -5.33 4.67 -16.01
N VAL A 336 -4.96 5.89 -16.37
CA VAL A 336 -3.59 6.43 -16.24
C VAL A 336 -3.57 7.51 -15.18
N LYS A 337 -2.52 7.57 -14.35
CA LYS A 337 -2.29 8.67 -13.40
C LYS A 337 -1.10 9.51 -13.83
N ILE A 338 -1.18 10.82 -13.66
CA ILE A 338 -0.07 11.74 -13.88
C ILE A 338 -0.11 12.88 -12.85
N ARG A 339 1.05 13.41 -12.47
CA ARG A 339 1.17 14.65 -11.68
C ARG A 339 2.43 15.44 -12.03
N LEU A 340 2.50 16.65 -11.49
CA LEU A 340 3.68 17.52 -11.54
C LEU A 340 4.36 17.59 -10.17
N VAL A 341 5.68 17.53 -10.13
CA VAL A 341 6.50 17.94 -8.98
C VAL A 341 7.38 19.11 -9.42
N ASN A 342 7.30 20.22 -8.70
CA ASN A 342 8.06 21.42 -9.03
C ASN A 342 9.21 21.60 -8.03
N GLY A 343 10.42 21.24 -8.46
CA GLY A 343 11.67 21.39 -7.71
C GLY A 343 12.63 22.40 -8.31
N LEU A 344 12.13 23.38 -9.07
CA LEU A 344 13.00 24.37 -9.72
C LEU A 344 13.68 25.30 -8.71
N ASN A 345 14.94 25.61 -8.99
CA ASN A 345 15.67 26.68 -8.33
C ASN A 345 15.41 28.02 -9.03
N GLY A 346 15.30 29.09 -8.24
CA GLY A 346 15.15 30.47 -8.75
C GLY A 346 13.80 30.81 -9.39
N SER A 347 12.79 29.93 -9.29
CA SER A 347 11.41 30.24 -9.68
C SER A 347 10.63 30.80 -8.49
N ASN A 348 9.81 31.83 -8.72
CA ASN A 348 8.97 32.47 -7.70
C ASN A 348 7.48 32.10 -7.83
N GLY A 349 7.13 31.05 -8.58
CA GLY A 349 5.72 30.74 -8.87
C GLY A 349 5.42 29.28 -9.16
N ALA A 350 4.12 28.99 -9.20
CA ALA A 350 3.60 27.68 -9.56
C ALA A 350 3.85 27.38 -11.04
N ALA A 351 4.20 26.13 -11.33
CA ALA A 351 4.21 25.60 -12.67
C ALA A 351 2.91 24.84 -12.95
N THR A 352 2.42 24.91 -14.18
CA THR A 352 1.22 24.21 -14.65
C THR A 352 1.62 23.14 -15.65
N LEU A 353 1.15 21.92 -15.44
CA LEU A 353 1.29 20.78 -16.35
C LEU A 353 0.08 20.70 -17.28
N THR A 354 0.34 20.49 -18.56
CA THR A 354 -0.67 20.21 -19.59
C THR A 354 -0.33 18.93 -20.35
N VAL A 355 -1.37 18.25 -20.80
CA VAL A 355 -1.29 17.13 -21.76
C VAL A 355 -2.24 17.46 -22.90
N ASP A 356 -1.72 17.48 -24.12
CA ASP A 356 -2.45 17.91 -25.34
C ASP A 356 -3.19 19.24 -25.14
N ASN A 357 -2.52 20.17 -24.45
CA ASN A 357 -2.99 21.51 -24.05
C ASN A 357 -4.12 21.54 -23.00
N GLY A 358 -4.62 20.38 -22.56
CA GLY A 358 -5.51 20.28 -21.40
C GLY A 358 -4.74 20.42 -20.09
N VAL A 359 -5.20 21.28 -19.18
CA VAL A 359 -4.57 21.47 -17.86
C VAL A 359 -4.77 20.22 -17.01
N ILE A 360 -3.67 19.70 -16.48
CA ILE A 360 -3.63 18.49 -15.63
C ILE A 360 -3.50 18.85 -14.16
N GLY A 361 -2.71 19.88 -13.83
CA GLY A 361 -2.48 20.29 -12.46
C GLY A 361 -1.42 21.39 -12.37
N SER A 362 -1.29 21.97 -11.19
CA SER A 362 -0.26 22.96 -10.88
C SER A 362 0.44 22.63 -9.56
N ALA A 363 1.69 23.04 -9.45
CA ALA A 363 2.52 22.83 -8.26
C ALA A 363 3.39 24.05 -7.98
N GLU A 364 3.32 24.57 -6.75
CA GLU A 364 4.28 25.53 -6.21
C GLU A 364 5.67 24.91 -6.07
N VAL A 365 6.71 25.73 -5.99
CA VAL A 365 8.08 25.26 -5.77
C VAL A 365 8.18 24.48 -4.46
N GLY A 366 8.84 23.32 -4.51
CA GLY A 366 8.95 22.37 -3.40
C GLY A 366 7.71 21.51 -3.19
N LYS A 367 6.68 21.58 -4.06
CA LYS A 367 5.43 20.85 -3.93
C LYS A 367 5.15 19.95 -5.13
N ALA A 368 4.15 19.09 -4.95
CA ALA A 368 3.54 18.30 -6.01
C ALA A 368 2.09 18.76 -6.24
N SER A 369 1.60 18.62 -7.45
CA SER A 369 0.16 18.65 -7.72
C SER A 369 -0.49 17.37 -7.18
N GLU A 370 -1.81 17.41 -7.02
CA GLU A 370 -2.59 16.17 -6.93
C GLU A 370 -2.40 15.31 -8.18
N TYR A 371 -2.67 14.01 -8.05
CA TYR A 371 -2.72 13.11 -9.19
C TYR A 371 -3.99 13.36 -10.00
N SER A 372 -3.80 13.54 -11.31
CA SER A 372 -4.86 13.62 -12.29
C SER A 372 -4.91 12.35 -13.13
N PHE A 373 -6.10 12.06 -13.66
CA PHE A 373 -6.37 10.81 -14.36
C PHE A 373 -6.52 11.03 -15.87
N LEU A 374 -5.94 10.19 -16.70
CA LEU A 374 -6.03 10.29 -18.16
C LEU A 374 -6.60 8.99 -18.77
N GLN A 375 -7.17 9.11 -19.96
CA GLN A 375 -7.39 7.96 -20.82
C GLN A 375 -6.04 7.40 -21.31
N THR A 376 -6.04 6.18 -21.83
CA THR A 376 -4.86 5.70 -22.59
C THR A 376 -4.67 6.53 -23.84
N SER A 377 -3.41 6.74 -24.23
CA SER A 377 -3.06 7.44 -25.47
C SER A 377 -3.57 6.67 -26.69
N ALA A 378 -4.51 7.25 -27.44
CA ALA A 378 -4.87 6.78 -28.78
C ALA A 378 -3.84 7.21 -29.85
N ALA A 379 -3.14 8.32 -29.59
CA ALA A 379 -2.04 8.86 -30.38
C ALA A 379 -0.92 9.36 -29.45
N LEU A 380 0.23 9.71 -30.03
CA LEU A 380 1.36 10.25 -29.30
C LEU A 380 1.00 11.61 -28.67
N ALA A 381 1.00 11.66 -27.34
CA ALA A 381 0.63 12.85 -26.59
C ALA A 381 1.79 13.86 -26.49
N ARG A 382 1.43 15.13 -26.37
CA ARG A 382 2.34 16.22 -25.98
C ARG A 382 2.19 16.49 -24.49
N VAL A 383 3.31 16.46 -23.77
CA VAL A 383 3.37 16.85 -22.35
C VAL A 383 4.16 18.15 -22.25
N GLU A 384 3.60 19.13 -21.54
CA GLU A 384 4.28 20.40 -21.33
C GLU A 384 4.06 20.90 -19.91
N ALA A 385 5.12 21.44 -19.28
CA ALA A 385 5.00 22.18 -18.04
C ALA A 385 5.51 23.62 -18.23
N ARG A 386 4.75 24.59 -17.73
CA ARG A 386 5.00 26.03 -17.94
C ARG A 386 4.89 26.82 -16.64
N SER A 387 5.59 27.95 -16.56
CA SER A 387 5.33 29.00 -15.57
C SER A 387 4.97 30.28 -16.32
N GLY A 388 3.70 30.70 -16.20
CA GLY A 388 3.14 31.76 -17.05
C GLY A 388 3.30 31.42 -18.54
N THR A 389 4.00 32.27 -19.29
CA THR A 389 4.26 32.07 -20.72
C THR A 389 5.51 31.22 -21.00
N VAL A 390 6.38 31.02 -20.01
CA VAL A 390 7.66 30.30 -20.17
C VAL A 390 7.41 28.80 -20.16
N SER A 391 7.82 28.11 -21.23
CA SER A 391 7.83 26.65 -21.28
C SER A 391 9.08 26.13 -20.57
N LEU A 392 8.89 25.37 -19.49
CA LEU A 392 9.98 24.86 -18.63
C LEU A 392 10.39 23.45 -19.02
N PHE A 393 9.45 22.68 -19.56
CA PHE A 393 9.61 21.33 -20.07
C PHE A 393 8.61 21.08 -21.20
N SER A 394 9.04 20.49 -22.30
CA SER A 394 8.12 19.98 -23.32
C SER A 394 8.68 18.72 -23.96
N THR A 395 7.82 17.70 -24.07
CA THR A 395 8.11 16.47 -24.81
C THR A 395 6.90 16.07 -25.65
N THR A 396 7.16 15.47 -26.79
CA THR A 396 6.16 14.87 -27.69
C THR A 396 6.49 13.39 -27.85
N GLY A 397 5.55 12.59 -28.36
CA GLY A 397 5.82 11.16 -28.53
C GLY A 397 5.51 10.32 -27.30
N VAL A 398 4.76 10.83 -26.33
CA VAL A 398 4.45 10.10 -25.09
C VAL A 398 3.27 9.16 -25.31
N THR A 399 3.44 7.89 -24.94
CA THR A 399 2.37 6.90 -24.90
C THR A 399 1.96 6.62 -23.47
N PHE A 400 0.74 7.01 -23.10
CA PHE A 400 0.12 6.71 -21.83
C PHE A 400 -0.60 5.36 -21.87
N SER A 401 -0.15 4.40 -21.06
CA SER A 401 -0.70 3.04 -21.01
C SER A 401 -1.50 2.81 -19.73
N ALA A 402 -2.54 1.97 -19.81
CA ALA A 402 -3.41 1.66 -18.67
C ALA A 402 -2.61 1.09 -17.49
N GLY A 403 -2.98 1.48 -16.26
CA GLY A 403 -2.35 1.02 -15.03
C GLY A 403 -0.99 1.67 -14.75
N ARG A 404 -0.54 2.63 -15.56
CA ARG A 404 0.71 3.37 -15.36
C ARG A 404 0.50 4.65 -14.57
N VAL A 405 1.54 5.03 -13.83
CA VAL A 405 1.61 6.26 -13.04
C VAL A 405 2.82 7.04 -13.52
N TYR A 406 2.64 8.34 -13.79
CA TYR A 406 3.69 9.22 -14.27
C TYR A 406 3.87 10.42 -13.36
N THR A 407 5.12 10.87 -13.21
CA THR A 407 5.44 12.15 -12.60
C THR A 407 6.31 12.96 -13.55
N VAL A 408 5.88 14.19 -13.84
CA VAL A 408 6.76 15.19 -14.45
C VAL A 408 7.48 15.90 -13.30
N PHE A 409 8.79 15.78 -13.24
CA PHE A 409 9.63 16.54 -12.34
C PHE A 409 10.17 17.76 -13.08
N LEU A 410 9.97 18.95 -12.55
CA LEU A 410 10.73 20.14 -12.96
C LEU A 410 11.90 20.33 -12.00
N LEU A 411 13.12 20.23 -12.49
CA LEU A 411 14.37 20.23 -11.72
C LEU A 411 15.45 21.07 -12.44
N GLY A 412 16.44 21.53 -11.68
CA GLY A 412 17.46 22.46 -12.12
C GLY A 412 17.06 23.93 -11.92
N ASP A 413 17.81 24.81 -12.56
CA ASP A 413 17.53 26.25 -12.52
C ASP A 413 16.44 26.61 -13.53
N ALA A 414 15.53 27.52 -13.17
CA ALA A 414 14.46 27.98 -14.07
C ALA A 414 14.99 28.60 -15.37
N THR A 415 16.24 29.08 -15.37
CA THR A 415 16.95 29.60 -16.55
C THR A 415 17.36 28.51 -17.55
N ALA A 416 17.32 27.23 -17.18
CA ALA A 416 17.63 26.10 -18.06
C ALA A 416 16.44 25.69 -18.97
N ALA A 417 15.35 26.45 -18.95
CA ALA A 417 14.19 26.25 -19.81
C ALA A 417 14.57 26.14 -21.31
N PRO A 418 13.93 25.25 -22.10
CA PRO A 418 12.84 24.34 -21.74
C PRO A 418 13.31 22.95 -21.30
N ASN A 419 14.58 22.80 -20.89
CA ASN A 419 15.16 21.50 -20.54
C ASN A 419 15.20 21.25 -19.03
N ALA A 420 14.32 21.92 -18.28
CA ALA A 420 14.32 21.89 -16.82
C ALA A 420 13.40 20.80 -16.27
N GLY A 421 13.18 19.69 -16.99
CA GLY A 421 12.28 18.64 -16.50
C GLY A 421 12.51 17.23 -17.05
N LEU A 422 11.95 16.27 -16.34
CA LEU A 422 12.01 14.83 -16.59
C LEU A 422 10.60 14.24 -16.48
N LEU A 423 10.19 13.45 -17.46
CA LEU A 423 8.98 12.62 -17.36
C LEU A 423 9.39 11.21 -16.94
N ILE A 424 8.89 10.75 -15.80
CA ILE A 424 9.20 9.43 -15.24
C ILE A 424 7.93 8.59 -15.18
N ALA A 425 8.02 7.34 -15.64
CA ALA A 425 7.05 6.31 -15.32
C ALA A 425 7.39 5.72 -13.94
N ASP A 426 6.56 6.01 -12.95
CA ASP A 426 6.73 5.53 -11.57
C ASP A 426 6.29 4.07 -11.40
N ARG A 427 5.51 3.56 -12.36
CA ARG A 427 4.93 2.23 -12.39
C ARG A 427 4.98 1.63 -13.78
#